data_AF-A0A4R3KXQ6-F1
#
_entry.id   AF-A0A4R3KXQ6-F1
#
_cell.length_a   1.000
_cell.length_b   1.000
_cell.length_c   1.000
_cell.angle_alpha   90.00
_cell.angle_beta   90.00
_cell.angle_gamma   90.00
#
_symmetry.space_group_name_H-M   'P 1'
#
loop_
_entity.id
_entity.type
_entity.pdbx_description
1 polymer ?
#
loop_
_entity_poly.entity_id
_entity_poly.type
_entity_poly.pdbx_seq_one_letter_code
_entity_poly.pdbx_strand_id
1 'polypeptide(L)'
;MNSFFHAKQLKKGICLLLTIGTAFAANAQQGLSTRESSLKGQAGSVSRAPSGQQLPEQDAERLHSRMHLGLLYPLSTNGRQAPMYSNDFSFHLLMGLSKAENAFVLSGVSTVIREQAAGLQFAGVSNYVGKQTKGMQFAGVYNHTGDQLQGIQFGGVMNYAGDADGLQFAGVMNKARDVNGSQFAGVVNVAKKVKGLQFAGIINIADSSDYPVAILNFIKNGEKSIGISTDETFNLLASFRSGGRVLYGILEIGYNLKSEGDLYALGAGLGAHFAFSDRFRLNTELKSLVLDDFHEGEYSKYSLHILPALKVSERIEVFAGPSLNFVDSDMQEGKDLFKDPLWENGYGDGHLRQWYVGASAGIQFIL
;
A
#
# COMPACT_ATOMS: atom_id res chain seq x y z
N MET A 1 -24.49 7.52 -12.75
CA MET A 1 -23.51 8.64 -12.88
C MET A 1 -22.74 9.00 -11.59
N ASN A 2 -22.89 8.28 -10.47
CA ASN A 2 -22.23 8.61 -9.19
C ASN A 2 -20.90 7.87 -8.88
N SER A 3 -20.53 6.86 -9.67
CA SER A 3 -19.27 6.11 -9.48
C SER A 3 -18.01 6.90 -9.90
N PHE A 4 -18.13 7.80 -10.89
CA PHE A 4 -17.04 8.69 -11.31
C PHE A 4 -16.72 9.79 -10.29
N PHE A 5 -17.66 10.13 -9.40
CA PHE A 5 -17.47 11.14 -8.35
C PHE A 5 -16.61 10.61 -7.20
N HIS A 6 -16.76 9.33 -6.83
CA HIS A 6 -16.00 8.70 -5.73
C HIS A 6 -14.54 8.42 -6.11
N ALA A 7 -14.25 8.02 -7.35
CA ALA A 7 -12.87 7.92 -7.84
C ALA A 7 -12.16 9.30 -7.89
N LYS A 8 -12.92 10.39 -8.08
CA LYS A 8 -12.42 11.77 -8.04
C LYS A 8 -12.15 12.23 -6.60
N GLN A 9 -12.96 11.82 -5.63
CA GLN A 9 -12.76 12.13 -4.20
C GLN A 9 -11.63 11.31 -3.58
N LEU A 10 -11.48 10.03 -3.93
CA LEU A 10 -10.31 9.23 -3.53
C LEU A 10 -9.02 9.80 -4.12
N LYS A 11 -9.05 10.24 -5.40
CA LYS A 11 -7.95 11.00 -6.00
C LYS A 11 -7.66 12.31 -5.27
N LYS A 12 -8.68 13.04 -4.80
CA LYS A 12 -8.51 14.29 -4.03
C LYS A 12 -7.97 14.04 -2.62
N GLY A 13 -8.41 12.99 -1.92
CA GLY A 13 -7.88 12.59 -0.60
C GLY A 13 -6.44 12.09 -0.66
N ILE A 14 -6.11 11.28 -1.67
CA ILE A 14 -4.72 10.88 -1.97
C ILE A 14 -3.89 12.10 -2.41
N CYS A 15 -4.48 13.04 -3.17
CA CYS A 15 -3.82 14.29 -3.52
C CYS A 15 -3.57 15.16 -2.28
N LEU A 16 -4.47 15.19 -1.29
CA LEU A 16 -4.30 15.95 -0.04
C LEU A 16 -3.17 15.36 0.83
N LEU A 17 -3.10 14.04 0.97
CA LEU A 17 -2.01 13.35 1.68
C LEU A 17 -0.65 13.53 0.97
N LEU A 18 -0.63 13.43 -0.37
CA LEU A 18 0.53 13.79 -1.18
C LEU A 18 0.92 15.27 -1.00
N THR A 19 -0.08 16.17 -0.94
CA THR A 19 0.13 17.60 -0.80
C THR A 19 0.73 17.95 0.55
N ILE A 20 0.37 17.25 1.64
CA ILE A 20 0.95 17.51 2.97
C ILE A 20 2.43 17.07 3.03
N GLY A 21 2.77 15.89 2.50
CA GLY A 21 4.15 15.42 2.42
C GLY A 21 5.02 16.25 1.48
N THR A 22 4.48 16.66 0.32
CA THR A 22 5.15 17.60 -0.58
C THR A 22 5.16 19.02 -0.02
N ALA A 23 4.19 19.48 0.76
CA ALA A 23 4.17 20.83 1.31
C ALA A 23 5.24 21.02 2.39
N PHE A 24 5.56 19.98 3.17
CA PHE A 24 6.69 20.05 4.12
C PHE A 24 8.04 20.14 3.39
N ALA A 25 8.24 19.35 2.32
CA ALA A 25 9.46 19.41 1.50
C ALA A 25 9.52 20.67 0.60
N ALA A 26 8.38 21.10 0.05
CA ALA A 26 8.23 22.26 -0.81
C ALA A 26 8.31 23.57 -0.01
N ASN A 27 7.83 23.63 1.24
CA ASN A 27 8.06 24.79 2.11
C ASN A 27 9.54 24.90 2.49
N ALA A 28 10.24 23.78 2.70
CA ALA A 28 11.69 23.77 2.89
C ALA A 28 12.45 24.23 1.63
N GLN A 29 11.99 23.88 0.42
CA GLN A 29 12.56 24.32 -0.86
C GLN A 29 12.19 25.77 -1.27
N GLN A 30 10.94 26.22 -1.09
CA GLN A 30 10.45 27.54 -1.49
C GLN A 30 11.03 28.66 -0.64
N GLY A 31 11.25 28.43 0.67
CA GLY A 31 11.95 29.38 1.55
C GLY A 31 13.43 29.60 1.19
N LEU A 32 14.04 28.69 0.42
CA LEU A 32 15.45 28.75 0.02
C LEU A 32 15.65 29.27 -1.41
N SER A 33 14.74 28.97 -2.36
CA SER A 33 14.82 29.48 -3.75
C SER A 33 14.62 31.00 -3.85
N THR A 34 13.77 31.57 -2.99
CA THR A 34 13.54 33.02 -2.89
C THR A 34 14.73 33.79 -2.31
N ARG A 35 15.66 33.11 -1.60
CA ARG A 35 16.91 33.71 -1.10
C ARG A 35 18.09 33.54 -2.06
N GLU A 36 18.15 32.45 -2.83
CA GLU A 36 19.18 32.27 -3.87
C GLU A 36 19.02 33.28 -5.04
N SER A 37 17.79 33.66 -5.40
CA SER A 37 17.55 34.73 -6.41
C SER A 37 17.99 36.11 -5.92
N SER A 38 17.83 36.40 -4.63
CA SER A 38 18.27 37.66 -4.01
C SER A 38 19.80 37.79 -3.95
N LEU A 39 20.52 36.67 -3.75
CA LEU A 39 21.99 36.64 -3.77
C LEU A 39 22.58 36.70 -5.19
N LYS A 40 21.92 36.11 -6.21
CA LYS A 40 22.33 36.24 -7.61
C LYS A 40 22.11 37.65 -8.18
N GLY A 41 21.15 38.41 -7.66
CA GLY A 41 20.90 39.80 -8.05
C GLY A 41 22.04 40.78 -7.71
N GLN A 42 22.95 40.43 -6.79
CA GLN A 42 24.09 41.26 -6.41
C GLN A 42 25.39 40.93 -7.16
N ALA A 43 25.44 39.85 -7.94
CA ALA A 43 26.64 39.40 -8.67
C ALA A 43 26.57 39.69 -10.20
N GLY A 44 25.94 40.79 -10.59
CA GLY A 44 25.75 41.17 -11.98
C GLY A 44 26.67 42.30 -12.45
N SER A 45 27.89 42.00 -12.86
CA SER A 45 28.57 42.70 -13.98
C SER A 45 29.79 41.90 -14.44
N VAL A 46 29.70 41.25 -15.60
CA VAL A 46 30.85 40.64 -16.28
C VAL A 46 30.89 41.16 -17.71
N SER A 47 31.98 41.84 -18.03
CA SER A 47 32.38 42.23 -19.39
C SER A 47 32.85 41.00 -20.18
N ARG A 48 32.52 40.97 -21.48
CA ARG A 48 32.81 39.87 -22.43
C ARG A 48 34.31 39.76 -22.77
N ALA A 49 34.79 38.53 -22.94
CA ALA A 49 35.99 38.16 -23.72
C ALA A 49 35.83 36.71 -24.24
N PRO A 50 36.61 36.25 -25.24
CA PRO A 50 36.06 35.62 -26.45
C PRO A 50 36.15 34.09 -26.51
N SER A 51 35.40 33.58 -27.49
CA SER A 51 35.27 32.20 -27.95
C SER A 51 36.58 31.53 -28.36
N GLY A 52 36.75 30.26 -27.96
CA GLY A 52 37.67 29.33 -28.61
C GLY A 52 38.72 28.71 -27.69
N GLN A 53 38.27 27.96 -26.68
CA GLN A 53 39.04 26.91 -26.02
C GLN A 53 38.03 25.95 -25.38
N GLN A 54 38.01 24.68 -25.81
CA GLN A 54 37.38 23.63 -25.02
C GLN A 54 38.16 23.56 -23.71
N LEU A 55 37.59 24.18 -22.67
CA LEU A 55 38.07 24.04 -21.30
C LEU A 55 38.09 22.54 -20.98
N PRO A 56 39.15 22.00 -20.38
CA PRO A 56 39.07 20.66 -19.82
C PRO A 56 37.88 20.67 -18.85
N GLU A 57 37.14 19.57 -18.79
CA GLU A 57 36.11 19.33 -17.76
C GLU A 57 36.86 19.17 -16.42
N GLN A 58 37.43 20.29 -15.94
CA GLN A 58 38.24 20.40 -14.75
C GLN A 58 37.33 20.15 -13.57
N ASP A 59 37.76 19.21 -12.72
CA ASP A 59 37.18 18.86 -11.43
C ASP A 59 36.62 20.09 -10.71
N ALA A 60 35.31 20.33 -10.84
CA ALA A 60 34.61 21.22 -9.95
C ALA A 60 34.84 20.65 -8.56
N GLU A 61 35.59 21.39 -7.73
CA GLU A 61 36.08 20.98 -6.42
C GLU A 61 34.97 20.22 -5.68
N ARG A 62 35.09 18.88 -5.61
CA ARG A 62 34.07 18.04 -4.98
C ARG A 62 34.15 18.26 -3.49
N LEU A 63 33.39 19.23 -3.00
CA LEU A 63 33.26 19.50 -1.57
C LEU A 63 32.80 18.22 -0.87
N HIS A 64 33.70 17.65 -0.07
CA HIS A 64 33.49 16.40 0.66
C HIS A 64 33.89 16.60 2.12
N SER A 65 33.09 16.04 3.01
CA SER A 65 33.45 15.93 4.42
C SER A 65 33.21 14.50 4.89
N ARG A 66 34.12 13.93 5.66
CA ARG A 66 33.86 12.63 6.31
C ARG A 66 32.74 12.73 7.35
N MET A 67 32.60 13.88 7.99
CA MET A 67 31.65 14.07 9.08
C MET A 67 30.96 15.44 8.99
N HIS A 68 29.63 15.45 9.05
CA HIS A 68 28.81 16.66 9.04
C HIS A 68 27.99 16.73 10.32
N LEU A 69 28.36 17.65 11.21
CA LEU A 69 27.62 17.88 12.45
C LEU A 69 26.80 19.16 12.30
N GLY A 70 25.52 19.16 12.66
CA GLY A 70 24.68 20.35 12.59
C GLY A 70 23.55 20.41 13.60
N LEU A 71 23.11 21.62 13.93
CA LEU A 71 21.88 21.83 14.70
C LEU A 71 20.69 21.95 13.74
N LEU A 72 20.73 22.98 12.91
CA LEU A 72 19.72 23.39 11.95
C LEU A 72 20.47 24.14 10.87
N TYR A 73 20.25 23.84 9.58
CA TYR A 73 20.86 24.62 8.50
C TYR A 73 20.58 26.14 8.66
N PRO A 74 21.60 27.03 8.54
CA PRO A 74 22.99 26.78 8.14
C PRO A 74 23.97 26.51 9.29
N LEU A 75 23.52 26.40 10.53
CA LEU A 75 24.36 26.15 11.70
C LEU A 75 24.83 24.67 11.71
N SER A 76 25.93 24.42 11.01
CA SER A 76 26.59 23.12 10.89
C SER A 76 28.07 23.27 10.52
N THR A 77 28.85 22.19 10.59
CA THR A 77 30.28 22.17 10.21
C THR A 77 30.52 22.59 8.75
N ASN A 78 29.54 22.35 7.87
CA ASN A 78 29.61 22.74 6.45
C ASN A 78 28.96 24.11 6.18
N GLY A 79 28.44 24.78 7.21
CA GLY A 79 27.89 26.14 7.14
C GLY A 79 26.82 26.33 6.06
N ARG A 80 26.88 27.48 5.38
CA ARG A 80 25.99 27.81 4.24
C ARG A 80 26.28 26.99 2.97
N GLN A 81 27.46 26.37 2.91
CA GLN A 81 27.87 25.57 1.76
C GLN A 81 27.39 24.12 1.86
N ALA A 82 26.81 23.71 2.99
CA ALA A 82 26.27 22.37 3.21
C ALA A 82 25.50 21.76 2.02
N PRO A 83 24.66 22.50 1.26
CA PRO A 83 23.96 21.94 0.10
C PRO A 83 24.84 21.55 -1.09
N MET A 84 26.14 21.86 -1.04
CA MET A 84 27.16 21.49 -2.04
C MET A 84 28.08 20.37 -1.55
N TYR A 85 28.08 20.06 -0.25
CA TYR A 85 28.93 19.02 0.34
C TYR A 85 28.31 17.63 0.22
N SER A 86 29.16 16.66 -0.13
CA SER A 86 28.86 15.23 0.04
C SER A 86 29.49 14.75 1.34
N ASN A 87 28.75 13.99 2.15
CA ASN A 87 29.25 13.53 3.44
C ASN A 87 29.22 12.00 3.57
N ASP A 88 30.11 11.44 4.39
CA ASP A 88 30.05 10.01 4.71
C ASP A 88 29.15 9.76 5.93
N PHE A 89 29.35 10.53 6.99
CA PHE A 89 28.55 10.48 8.22
C PHE A 89 27.96 11.84 8.54
N SER A 90 26.66 11.89 8.81
CA SER A 90 25.94 13.13 9.13
C SER A 90 25.10 12.98 10.38
N PHE A 91 25.28 13.91 11.32
CA PHE A 91 24.56 13.96 12.58
C PHE A 91 23.95 15.35 12.76
N HIS A 92 22.62 15.41 12.75
CA HIS A 92 21.86 16.64 12.88
C HIS A 92 20.92 16.60 14.08
N LEU A 93 20.98 17.59 14.97
CA LEU A 93 20.08 17.61 16.13
C LEU A 93 18.63 17.92 15.71
N LEU A 94 18.41 18.87 14.79
CA LEU A 94 17.08 19.20 14.27
C LEU A 94 16.99 18.91 12.78
N MET A 95 17.72 19.67 11.94
CA MET A 95 17.61 19.55 10.49
C MET A 95 18.96 19.46 9.77
N GLY A 96 19.10 18.44 8.94
CA GLY A 96 20.21 18.24 8.01
C GLY A 96 19.93 18.78 6.62
N LEU A 97 20.96 19.34 5.98
CA LEU A 97 20.93 19.71 4.56
C LEU A 97 22.28 19.41 3.92
N SER A 98 22.28 18.57 2.88
CA SER A 98 23.49 18.21 2.15
C SER A 98 23.25 17.99 0.66
N LYS A 99 24.33 17.90 -0.11
CA LYS A 99 24.25 17.49 -1.52
C LYS A 99 24.01 15.99 -1.62
N ALA A 100 24.86 15.21 -0.95
CA ALA A 100 24.83 13.75 -0.99
C ALA A 100 25.34 13.15 0.34
N GLU A 101 24.92 11.92 0.62
CA GLU A 101 25.30 11.16 1.82
C GLU A 101 25.74 9.75 1.41
N ASN A 102 26.89 9.27 1.89
CA ASN A 102 27.50 8.04 1.38
C ASN A 102 27.36 6.83 2.31
N ALA A 103 27.12 7.00 3.61
CA ALA A 103 27.04 5.89 4.54
C ALA A 103 25.96 6.00 5.62
N PHE A 104 25.96 7.07 6.43
CA PHE A 104 25.06 7.14 7.59
C PHE A 104 24.57 8.55 7.89
N VAL A 105 23.27 8.69 8.11
CA VAL A 105 22.61 9.95 8.47
C VAL A 105 21.71 9.71 9.68
N LEU A 106 21.88 10.53 10.71
CA LEU A 106 20.99 10.60 11.86
C LEU A 106 20.53 12.04 12.07
N SER A 107 19.24 12.29 11.95
CA SER A 107 18.62 13.60 12.16
C SER A 107 17.52 13.53 13.20
N GLY A 108 17.51 14.44 14.18
CA GLY A 108 16.47 14.45 15.21
C GLY A 108 15.08 14.76 14.67
N VAL A 109 14.94 15.65 13.67
CA VAL A 109 13.66 15.97 13.03
C VAL A 109 13.66 15.59 11.55
N SER A 110 14.50 16.23 10.73
CA SER A 110 14.44 16.03 9.27
C SER A 110 15.81 16.05 8.61
N THR A 111 15.93 15.41 7.45
CA THR A 111 17.09 15.59 6.56
C THR A 111 16.64 15.84 5.12
N VAL A 112 17.36 16.72 4.45
CA VAL A 112 17.17 17.03 3.03
C VAL A 112 18.50 16.80 2.31
N ILE A 113 18.52 15.82 1.41
CA ILE A 113 19.67 15.44 0.60
C ILE A 113 19.30 15.77 -0.85
N ARG A 114 19.97 16.78 -1.44
CA ARG A 114 19.58 17.32 -2.74
C ARG A 114 19.70 16.31 -3.88
N GLU A 115 20.67 15.41 -3.81
CA GLU A 115 20.94 14.43 -4.85
C GLU A 115 20.73 13.01 -4.34
N GLN A 116 21.79 12.35 -3.89
CA GLN A 116 21.81 10.92 -3.66
C GLN A 116 22.21 10.58 -2.22
N ALA A 117 21.64 9.50 -1.72
CA ALA A 117 21.92 9.01 -0.39
C ALA A 117 22.20 7.49 -0.44
N ALA A 118 23.25 7.06 0.24
CA ALA A 118 23.63 5.67 0.36
C ALA A 118 23.79 5.26 1.84
N GLY A 119 23.52 3.99 2.11
CA GLY A 119 23.60 3.42 3.45
C GLY A 119 22.34 3.66 4.27
N LEU A 120 22.47 4.12 5.51
CA LEU A 120 21.39 4.15 6.50
C LEU A 120 21.00 5.59 6.86
N GLN A 121 19.72 5.93 6.69
CA GLN A 121 19.16 7.24 7.02
C GLN A 121 18.08 7.11 8.09
N PHE A 122 18.23 7.85 9.17
CA PHE A 122 17.22 7.99 10.22
C PHE A 122 16.83 9.46 10.41
N ALA A 123 15.53 9.72 10.43
CA ALA A 123 14.97 11.02 10.80
C ALA A 123 13.76 10.84 11.71
N GLY A 124 13.61 11.67 12.75
CA GLY A 124 12.44 11.60 13.63
C GLY A 124 11.12 11.84 12.89
N VAL A 125 11.09 12.74 11.90
CA VAL A 125 9.90 13.10 11.13
C VAL A 125 10.04 12.74 9.66
N SER A 126 11.08 13.21 8.98
CA SER A 126 11.18 13.02 7.53
C SER A 126 12.58 12.93 6.93
N ASN A 127 12.74 12.05 5.94
CA ASN A 127 13.88 12.04 5.04
C ASN A 127 13.44 12.45 3.63
N TYR A 128 14.18 13.37 3.01
CA TYR A 128 13.97 13.77 1.62
C TYR A 128 15.25 13.59 0.82
N VAL A 129 15.21 12.74 -0.20
CA VAL A 129 16.31 12.52 -1.15
C VAL A 129 15.82 12.90 -2.54
N GLY A 130 16.45 13.90 -3.14
CA GLY A 130 15.99 14.49 -4.41
C GLY A 130 16.09 13.55 -5.61
N LYS A 131 17.03 12.59 -5.60
CA LYS A 131 17.24 11.63 -6.68
C LYS A 131 17.18 10.20 -6.16
N GLN A 132 18.32 9.60 -5.82
CA GLN A 132 18.45 8.17 -5.60
C GLN A 132 18.79 7.83 -4.15
N THR A 133 18.12 6.81 -3.62
CA THR A 133 18.40 6.24 -2.30
C THR A 133 18.86 4.80 -2.48
N LYS A 134 20.09 4.48 -2.07
CA LYS A 134 20.63 3.11 -2.05
C LYS A 134 20.90 2.66 -0.62
N GLY A 135 19.99 1.90 -0.04
CA GLY A 135 20.10 1.41 1.33
C GLY A 135 18.78 1.50 2.08
N MET A 136 18.80 1.99 3.32
CA MET A 136 17.64 2.00 4.20
C MET A 136 17.28 3.41 4.64
N GLN A 137 16.01 3.76 4.54
CA GLN A 137 15.49 5.09 4.88
C GLN A 137 14.35 4.96 5.89
N PHE A 138 14.55 5.49 7.10
CA PHE A 138 13.62 5.40 8.23
C PHE A 138 13.16 6.77 8.68
N ALA A 139 11.86 7.00 8.69
CA ALA A 139 11.25 8.22 9.20
C ALA A 139 9.99 7.94 10.02
N GLY A 140 9.77 8.74 11.07
CA GLY A 140 8.56 8.64 11.88
C GLY A 140 7.28 9.00 11.10
N VAL A 141 7.37 9.83 10.06
CA VAL A 141 6.20 10.24 9.27
C VAL A 141 6.39 9.96 7.79
N TYR A 142 7.40 10.57 7.15
CA TYR A 142 7.46 10.65 5.70
C TYR A 142 8.85 10.40 5.13
N ASN A 143 8.94 9.53 4.14
CA ASN A 143 10.13 9.36 3.34
C ASN A 143 9.89 9.69 1.86
N HIS A 144 10.88 10.33 1.25
CA HIS A 144 10.86 10.67 -0.17
C HIS A 144 12.16 10.30 -0.85
N THR A 145 12.03 9.62 -1.99
CA THR A 145 13.10 9.39 -2.97
C THR A 145 12.57 9.78 -4.35
N GLY A 146 13.16 10.82 -4.98
CA GLY A 146 12.61 11.41 -6.20
C GLY A 146 12.60 10.46 -7.41
N ASP A 147 13.71 9.76 -7.64
CA ASP A 147 13.95 8.96 -8.83
C ASP A 147 13.87 7.47 -8.55
N GLN A 148 14.81 6.92 -7.77
CA GLN A 148 14.92 5.47 -7.57
C GLN A 148 15.33 5.13 -6.14
N LEU A 149 14.52 4.32 -5.48
CA LEU A 149 14.86 3.62 -4.25
C LEU A 149 15.42 2.24 -4.60
N GLN A 150 16.59 1.90 -4.05
CA GLN A 150 17.17 0.56 -4.04
C GLN A 150 17.40 0.15 -2.58
N GLY A 151 16.49 -0.64 -2.01
CA GLY A 151 16.58 -1.11 -0.62
C GLY A 151 15.26 -0.98 0.15
N ILE A 152 15.30 -0.45 1.37
CA ILE A 152 14.17 -0.44 2.30
C ILE A 152 13.76 1.00 2.63
N GLN A 153 12.47 1.29 2.56
CA GLN A 153 11.90 2.57 2.98
C GLN A 153 10.78 2.34 4.00
N PHE A 154 10.97 2.85 5.22
CA PHE A 154 10.03 2.69 6.34
C PHE A 154 9.58 4.06 6.84
N GLY A 155 8.32 4.40 6.62
CA GLY A 155 7.70 5.65 7.04
C GLY A 155 6.53 5.39 7.95
N GLY A 156 6.42 6.04 9.10
CA GLY A 156 5.28 5.79 10.01
C GLY A 156 3.92 6.12 9.38
N VAL A 157 3.88 7.07 8.42
CA VAL A 157 2.63 7.44 7.72
C VAL A 157 2.73 7.15 6.23
N MET A 158 3.75 7.69 5.55
CA MET A 158 3.81 7.65 4.09
C MET A 158 5.22 7.46 3.54
N ASN A 159 5.32 6.72 2.44
CA ASN A 159 6.51 6.65 1.60
C ASN A 159 6.21 7.07 0.16
N TYR A 160 7.16 7.78 -0.43
CA TYR A 160 7.20 8.06 -1.87
C TYR A 160 8.54 7.62 -2.47
N ALA A 161 8.47 6.92 -3.59
CA ALA A 161 9.59 6.67 -4.48
C ALA A 161 9.18 6.99 -5.92
N GLY A 162 10.11 7.44 -6.77
CA GLY A 162 9.92 7.42 -8.21
C GLY A 162 9.70 5.99 -8.67
N ASP A 163 10.76 5.18 -8.68
CA ASP A 163 10.75 3.73 -8.86
C ASP A 163 11.29 3.07 -7.58
N ALA A 164 10.77 1.91 -7.21
CA ALA A 164 11.14 1.19 -5.99
C ALA A 164 11.66 -0.21 -6.31
N ASP A 165 12.92 -0.46 -6.03
CA ASP A 165 13.55 -1.77 -6.07
C ASP A 165 13.85 -2.21 -4.63
N GLY A 166 12.96 -3.03 -4.06
CA GLY A 166 13.04 -3.47 -2.66
C GLY A 166 11.72 -3.35 -1.89
N LEU A 167 11.78 -2.92 -0.63
CA LEU A 167 10.64 -2.96 0.30
C LEU A 167 10.19 -1.57 0.73
N GLN A 168 8.88 -1.31 0.71
CA GLN A 168 8.28 -0.11 1.28
C GLN A 168 7.27 -0.48 2.37
N PHE A 169 7.41 0.13 3.55
CA PHE A 169 6.52 -0.06 4.69
C PHE A 169 5.99 1.28 5.17
N ALA A 170 4.67 1.45 5.13
CA ALA A 170 4.00 2.65 5.59
C ALA A 170 2.79 2.34 6.48
N GLY A 171 2.56 3.13 7.52
CA GLY A 171 1.35 2.99 8.33
C GLY A 171 0.08 3.31 7.55
N VAL A 172 0.14 4.24 6.60
CA VAL A 172 -1.03 4.68 5.81
C VAL A 172 -0.86 4.40 4.33
N MET A 173 0.20 4.92 3.71
CA MET A 173 0.30 4.93 2.25
C MET A 173 1.72 4.70 1.69
N ASN A 174 1.85 3.80 0.71
CA ASN A 174 3.01 3.80 -0.19
C ASN A 174 2.61 4.28 -1.59
N LYS A 175 3.48 5.08 -2.20
CA LYS A 175 3.39 5.46 -3.61
C LYS A 175 4.71 5.22 -4.33
N ALA A 176 4.62 4.54 -5.45
CA ALA A 176 5.71 4.39 -6.42
C ALA A 176 5.17 4.44 -7.85
N ARG A 177 6.03 4.55 -8.85
CA ARG A 177 5.67 4.38 -10.26
C ARG A 177 5.81 2.92 -10.63
N ASP A 178 7.03 2.38 -10.64
CA ASP A 178 7.28 0.97 -10.85
C ASP A 178 7.91 0.35 -9.60
N VAL A 179 7.44 -0.83 -9.21
CA VAL A 179 7.88 -1.56 -8.01
C VAL A 179 8.41 -2.92 -8.44
N ASN A 180 9.69 -3.19 -8.15
CA ASN A 180 10.28 -4.52 -8.17
C ASN A 180 10.55 -4.91 -6.71
N GLY A 181 9.65 -5.68 -6.10
CA GLY A 181 9.67 -5.96 -4.67
C GLY A 181 8.29 -5.81 -4.04
N SER A 182 8.22 -5.40 -2.77
CA SER A 182 6.97 -5.45 -1.99
C SER A 182 6.60 -4.13 -1.33
N GLN A 183 5.31 -3.83 -1.30
CA GLN A 183 4.74 -2.67 -0.60
C GLN A 183 3.77 -3.13 0.49
N PHE A 184 3.91 -2.59 1.69
CA PHE A 184 3.04 -2.84 2.83
C PHE A 184 2.51 -1.51 3.36
N ALA A 185 1.20 -1.31 3.26
CA ALA A 185 0.51 -0.14 3.76
C ALA A 185 -0.66 -0.55 4.67
N GLY A 186 -0.93 0.22 5.71
CA GLY A 186 -2.14 -0.01 6.51
C GLY A 186 -3.42 0.29 5.73
N VAL A 187 -3.40 1.26 4.79
CA VAL A 187 -4.61 1.74 4.11
C VAL A 187 -4.54 1.59 2.60
N VAL A 188 -3.55 2.22 1.95
CA VAL A 188 -3.50 2.31 0.47
C VAL A 188 -2.10 2.11 -0.11
N ASN A 189 -1.97 1.30 -1.15
CA ASN A 189 -0.81 1.34 -2.04
C ASN A 189 -1.18 1.84 -3.44
N VAL A 190 -0.32 2.66 -4.02
CA VAL A 190 -0.47 3.16 -5.39
C VAL A 190 0.82 2.93 -6.18
N ALA A 191 0.68 2.21 -7.30
CA ALA A 191 1.74 1.96 -8.27
C ALA A 191 1.20 2.01 -9.70
N LYS A 192 2.08 1.98 -10.71
CA LYS A 192 1.71 1.61 -12.09
C LYS A 192 1.96 0.13 -12.30
N LYS A 193 3.19 -0.34 -12.12
CA LYS A 193 3.53 -1.76 -12.26
C LYS A 193 4.14 -2.28 -10.97
N VAL A 194 3.67 -3.43 -10.51
CA VAL A 194 4.20 -4.12 -9.33
C VAL A 194 4.62 -5.53 -9.71
N LYS A 195 5.90 -5.81 -9.54
CA LYS A 195 6.50 -7.15 -9.63
C LYS A 195 6.84 -7.62 -8.23
N GLY A 196 5.84 -8.14 -7.54
CA GLY A 196 5.94 -8.65 -6.18
C GLY A 196 4.63 -8.47 -5.42
N LEU A 197 4.71 -8.40 -4.08
CA LEU A 197 3.55 -8.36 -3.20
C LEU A 197 3.10 -6.92 -2.93
N GLN A 198 1.80 -6.65 -3.03
CA GLN A 198 1.22 -5.34 -2.70
C GLN A 198 0.16 -5.51 -1.62
N PHE A 199 0.51 -5.30 -0.35
CA PHE A 199 -0.40 -5.45 0.79
C PHE A 199 -0.93 -4.10 1.26
N ALA A 200 -2.25 -3.92 1.22
CA ALA A 200 -2.95 -2.79 1.81
C ALA A 200 -4.17 -3.28 2.60
N GLY A 201 -4.46 -2.66 3.74
CA GLY A 201 -5.66 -3.04 4.51
C GLY A 201 -6.96 -2.77 3.74
N ILE A 202 -7.02 -1.70 2.93
CA ILE A 202 -8.26 -1.31 2.24
C ILE A 202 -8.12 -1.35 0.73
N ILE A 203 -7.14 -0.62 0.15
CA ILE A 203 -7.11 -0.40 -1.31
C ILE A 203 -5.72 -0.60 -1.91
N ASN A 204 -5.63 -1.40 -2.96
CA ASN A 204 -4.50 -1.40 -3.89
C ASN A 204 -4.91 -0.80 -5.23
N ILE A 205 -4.06 0.07 -5.80
CA ILE A 205 -4.25 0.64 -7.14
C ILE A 205 -3.00 0.39 -7.96
N ALA A 206 -3.15 -0.31 -9.10
CA ALA A 206 -2.08 -0.49 -10.08
C ALA A 206 -2.60 -0.68 -11.51
N ASP A 207 -1.75 -0.45 -12.50
CA ASP A 207 -2.03 -0.89 -13.87
C ASP A 207 -1.81 -2.40 -13.99
N SER A 208 -0.76 -2.94 -13.36
CA SER A 208 -0.48 -4.38 -13.29
C SER A 208 0.10 -4.77 -11.93
N SER A 209 -0.48 -5.79 -11.30
CA SER A 209 0.03 -6.45 -10.08
C SER A 209 -0.52 -7.87 -10.05
N ASP A 210 0.34 -8.87 -9.87
CA ASP A 210 -0.08 -10.28 -9.81
C ASP A 210 -0.58 -10.68 -8.41
N TYR A 211 0.03 -10.09 -7.37
CA TYR A 211 -0.20 -10.42 -5.96
C TYR A 211 -0.68 -9.21 -5.14
N PRO A 212 -1.82 -8.57 -5.49
CA PRO A 212 -2.39 -7.53 -4.65
C PRO A 212 -3.25 -8.15 -3.53
N VAL A 213 -3.00 -7.74 -2.29
CA VAL A 213 -3.74 -8.15 -1.10
C VAL A 213 -4.37 -6.91 -0.48
N ALA A 214 -5.67 -6.76 -0.67
CA ALA A 214 -6.52 -5.77 -0.04
C ALA A 214 -7.98 -6.17 -0.21
N ILE A 215 -8.87 -5.55 0.57
CA ILE A 215 -10.32 -5.69 0.39
C ILE A 215 -10.72 -5.30 -1.05
N LEU A 216 -10.17 -4.18 -1.54
CA LEU A 216 -10.40 -3.67 -2.89
C LEU A 216 -9.10 -3.54 -3.68
N ASN A 217 -8.97 -4.28 -4.76
CA ASN A 217 -7.79 -4.20 -5.64
C ASN A 217 -8.20 -3.69 -7.03
N PHE A 218 -7.91 -2.41 -7.30
CA PHE A 218 -8.15 -1.79 -8.60
C PHE A 218 -6.93 -1.98 -9.50
N ILE A 219 -6.84 -3.17 -10.10
CA ILE A 219 -5.80 -3.49 -11.09
C ILE A 219 -6.40 -3.34 -12.50
N LYS A 220 -5.75 -2.58 -13.39
CA LYS A 220 -6.28 -2.39 -14.75
C LYS A 220 -6.22 -3.68 -15.58
N ASN A 221 -5.07 -4.36 -15.55
CA ASN A 221 -4.85 -5.62 -16.27
C ASN A 221 -5.25 -6.86 -15.45
N GLY A 222 -5.97 -6.68 -14.34
CA GLY A 222 -6.45 -7.76 -13.49
C GLY A 222 -7.92 -8.09 -13.73
N GLU A 223 -8.40 -9.18 -13.13
CA GLU A 223 -9.77 -9.64 -13.27
C GLU A 223 -10.70 -8.92 -12.27
N LYS A 224 -11.89 -8.56 -12.73
CA LYS A 224 -13.00 -8.12 -11.88
C LYS A 224 -14.21 -8.96 -12.22
N SER A 225 -14.97 -9.37 -11.22
CA SER A 225 -16.11 -10.21 -11.46
C SER A 225 -17.19 -10.03 -10.40
N ILE A 226 -18.43 -10.26 -10.82
CA ILE A 226 -19.61 -10.22 -9.96
C ILE A 226 -20.20 -11.61 -9.97
N GLY A 227 -20.49 -12.17 -8.80
CA GLY A 227 -21.05 -13.51 -8.68
C GLY A 227 -22.28 -13.55 -7.81
N ILE A 228 -23.06 -14.61 -8.00
CA ILE A 228 -24.12 -15.01 -7.08
C ILE A 228 -23.78 -16.43 -6.64
N SER A 229 -23.81 -16.66 -5.34
CA SER A 229 -23.53 -17.97 -4.74
C SER A 229 -24.48 -18.28 -3.62
N THR A 230 -24.58 -19.56 -3.30
CA THR A 230 -25.22 -20.03 -2.09
C THR A 230 -24.34 -21.00 -1.34
N ASP A 231 -24.54 -21.08 -0.03
CA ASP A 231 -23.82 -21.97 0.88
C ASP A 231 -24.77 -22.97 1.55
N GLU A 232 -24.22 -23.87 2.34
CA GLU A 232 -24.95 -24.89 3.09
C GLU A 232 -26.01 -24.33 4.05
N THR A 233 -25.86 -23.06 4.46
CA THR A 233 -26.81 -22.33 5.31
C THR A 233 -27.91 -21.61 4.53
N PHE A 234 -27.98 -21.82 3.21
CA PHE A 234 -28.89 -21.14 2.29
C PHE A 234 -28.77 -19.61 2.32
N ASN A 235 -27.56 -19.09 2.58
CA ASN A 235 -27.29 -17.68 2.34
C ASN A 235 -27.25 -17.46 0.83
N LEU A 236 -28.02 -16.50 0.32
CA LEU A 236 -27.87 -16.00 -1.04
C LEU A 236 -26.89 -14.82 -1.00
N LEU A 237 -25.70 -15.02 -1.56
CA LEU A 237 -24.60 -14.05 -1.51
C LEU A 237 -24.34 -13.47 -2.91
N ALA A 238 -24.40 -12.16 -3.04
CA ALA A 238 -23.86 -11.43 -4.16
C ALA A 238 -22.41 -11.01 -3.83
N SER A 239 -21.45 -11.41 -4.65
CA SER A 239 -20.03 -11.15 -4.45
C SER A 239 -19.45 -10.26 -5.54
N PHE A 240 -18.54 -9.37 -5.14
CA PHE A 240 -17.67 -8.62 -6.03
C PHE A 240 -16.22 -9.04 -5.76
N ARG A 241 -15.57 -9.64 -6.75
CA ARG A 241 -14.16 -10.00 -6.71
C ARG A 241 -13.36 -9.02 -7.54
N SER A 242 -12.28 -8.49 -7.00
CA SER A 242 -11.40 -7.55 -7.69
C SER A 242 -9.95 -7.79 -7.31
N GLY A 243 -9.11 -8.04 -8.30
CA GLY A 243 -7.77 -8.55 -8.05
C GLY A 243 -6.79 -8.40 -9.20
N GLY A 244 -5.62 -8.99 -8.97
CA GLY A 244 -4.60 -9.25 -9.97
C GLY A 244 -4.86 -10.56 -10.71
N ARG A 245 -3.79 -11.10 -11.29
CA ARG A 245 -3.83 -12.39 -11.99
C ARG A 245 -3.93 -13.59 -11.05
N VAL A 246 -3.32 -13.50 -9.86
CA VAL A 246 -3.28 -14.60 -8.88
C VAL A 246 -4.13 -14.26 -7.66
N LEU A 247 -3.84 -13.16 -6.97
CA LEU A 247 -4.56 -12.78 -5.75
C LEU A 247 -5.66 -11.76 -6.02
N TYR A 248 -6.74 -11.86 -5.26
CA TYR A 248 -7.88 -10.95 -5.34
C TYR A 248 -8.54 -10.71 -3.98
N GLY A 249 -9.24 -9.59 -3.89
CA GLY A 249 -10.10 -9.24 -2.76
C GLY A 249 -11.55 -9.58 -3.09
N ILE A 250 -12.32 -9.87 -2.05
CA ILE A 250 -13.73 -10.25 -2.14
C ILE A 250 -14.52 -9.32 -1.22
N LEU A 251 -15.63 -8.80 -1.73
CA LEU A 251 -16.68 -8.16 -0.94
C LEU A 251 -17.99 -8.86 -1.24
N GLU A 252 -18.75 -9.20 -0.22
CA GLU A 252 -20.00 -9.95 -0.34
C GLU A 252 -21.10 -9.25 0.44
N ILE A 253 -22.31 -9.27 -0.11
CA ILE A 253 -23.54 -8.90 0.57
C ILE A 253 -24.56 -10.00 0.31
N GLY A 254 -25.47 -10.25 1.23
CA GLY A 254 -26.45 -11.29 1.03
C GLY A 254 -27.59 -11.30 2.02
N TYR A 255 -28.40 -12.34 1.90
CA TYR A 255 -29.60 -12.56 2.71
C TYR A 255 -29.76 -14.06 2.99
N ASN A 256 -30.18 -14.42 4.20
CA ASN A 256 -30.46 -15.82 4.53
C ASN A 256 -31.89 -16.21 4.11
N LEU A 257 -32.04 -17.20 3.24
CA LEU A 257 -33.35 -17.61 2.72
C LEU A 257 -34.12 -18.58 3.63
N LYS A 258 -33.49 -19.09 4.70
CA LYS A 258 -34.06 -20.13 5.57
C LYS A 258 -34.59 -19.58 6.90
N SER A 259 -34.06 -18.46 7.38
CA SER A 259 -34.52 -17.85 8.63
C SER A 259 -35.89 -17.18 8.49
N GLU A 260 -36.69 -17.21 9.55
CA GLU A 260 -37.99 -16.51 9.60
C GLU A 260 -37.83 -14.99 9.77
N GLY A 261 -36.63 -14.50 10.14
CA GLY A 261 -36.25 -13.08 10.23
C GLY A 261 -35.37 -12.59 9.08
N ASP A 262 -35.29 -11.25 8.90
CA ASP A 262 -34.54 -10.60 7.82
C ASP A 262 -33.02 -10.53 8.13
N LEU A 263 -32.33 -11.68 8.06
CA LEU A 263 -30.88 -11.74 8.30
C LEU A 263 -30.07 -11.26 7.09
N TYR A 264 -29.46 -10.09 7.24
CA TYR A 264 -28.57 -9.51 6.24
C TYR A 264 -27.12 -9.99 6.46
N ALA A 265 -26.46 -10.36 5.36
CA ALA A 265 -25.09 -10.83 5.36
C ALA A 265 -24.15 -9.77 4.78
N LEU A 266 -23.07 -9.46 5.49
CA LEU A 266 -21.97 -8.63 4.98
C LEU A 266 -20.67 -9.40 5.12
N GLY A 267 -19.90 -9.50 4.03
CA GLY A 267 -18.69 -10.30 3.98
C GLY A 267 -17.53 -9.60 3.29
N ALA A 268 -16.32 -9.95 3.73
CA ALA A 268 -15.07 -9.57 3.08
C ALA A 268 -14.10 -10.74 3.10
N GLY A 269 -13.21 -10.80 2.11
CA GLY A 269 -12.27 -11.90 2.01
C GLY A 269 -11.13 -11.68 1.05
N LEU A 270 -10.26 -12.68 1.00
CA LEU A 270 -9.12 -12.76 0.10
C LEU A 270 -9.18 -14.10 -0.63
N GLY A 271 -8.81 -14.11 -1.90
CA GLY A 271 -8.77 -15.32 -2.68
C GLY A 271 -7.54 -15.42 -3.57
N ALA A 272 -7.26 -16.65 -4.00
CA ALA A 272 -6.19 -17.00 -4.92
C ALA A 272 -6.72 -17.86 -6.07
N HIS A 273 -6.40 -17.47 -7.31
CA HIS A 273 -6.67 -18.23 -8.52
C HIS A 273 -5.48 -19.14 -8.85
N PHE A 274 -5.73 -20.45 -8.95
CA PHE A 274 -4.78 -21.45 -9.45
C PHE A 274 -5.30 -22.00 -10.78
N ALA A 275 -4.80 -21.47 -11.90
CA ALA A 275 -5.19 -21.93 -13.23
C ALA A 275 -4.39 -23.19 -13.63
N PHE A 276 -5.10 -24.27 -13.97
CA PHE A 276 -4.49 -25.51 -14.49
C PHE A 276 -4.64 -25.63 -16.01
N SER A 277 -5.70 -25.05 -16.57
CA SER A 277 -5.94 -24.93 -18.01
C SER A 277 -6.79 -23.69 -18.30
N ASP A 278 -6.99 -23.36 -19.58
CA ASP A 278 -7.81 -22.21 -19.98
C ASP A 278 -9.27 -22.31 -19.52
N ARG A 279 -9.78 -23.53 -19.28
CA ARG A 279 -11.15 -23.79 -18.86
C ARG A 279 -11.31 -24.17 -17.40
N PHE A 280 -10.25 -24.62 -16.74
CA PHE A 280 -10.31 -25.12 -15.37
C PHE A 280 -9.34 -24.37 -14.46
N ARG A 281 -9.88 -23.77 -13.40
CA ARG A 281 -9.10 -23.16 -12.32
C ARG A 281 -9.63 -23.61 -10.97
N LEU A 282 -8.77 -23.56 -9.96
CA LEU A 282 -9.14 -23.74 -8.57
C LEU A 282 -9.06 -22.40 -7.86
N ASN A 283 -10.15 -21.99 -7.23
CA ASN A 283 -10.20 -20.77 -6.43
C ASN A 283 -10.12 -21.18 -4.95
N THR A 284 -9.17 -20.64 -4.22
CA THR A 284 -9.09 -20.80 -2.77
C THR A 284 -9.44 -19.48 -2.12
N GLU A 285 -10.48 -19.45 -1.28
CA GLU A 285 -11.01 -18.21 -0.70
C GLU A 285 -11.05 -18.29 0.82
N LEU A 286 -10.54 -17.26 1.49
CA LEU A 286 -10.71 -17.05 2.92
C LEU A 286 -11.67 -15.88 3.11
N LYS A 287 -12.79 -16.11 3.79
CA LYS A 287 -13.89 -15.15 3.95
C LYS A 287 -14.22 -14.95 5.42
N SER A 288 -14.63 -13.74 5.76
CA SER A 288 -15.29 -13.37 7.00
C SER A 288 -16.67 -12.86 6.62
N LEU A 289 -17.72 -13.45 7.20
CA LEU A 289 -19.12 -13.10 6.99
C LEU A 289 -19.73 -12.75 8.35
N VAL A 290 -20.38 -11.61 8.44
CA VAL A 290 -21.18 -11.20 9.59
C VAL A 290 -22.65 -11.23 9.17
N LEU A 291 -23.48 -11.89 9.97
CA LEU A 291 -24.94 -11.86 9.85
C LEU A 291 -25.49 -11.02 11.01
N ASP A 292 -26.38 -10.09 10.68
CA ASP A 292 -26.98 -9.15 11.64
C ASP A 292 -28.49 -9.00 11.34
N ASP A 293 -29.30 -8.98 12.41
CA ASP A 293 -30.76 -8.77 12.39
C ASP A 293 -31.15 -7.42 13.08
N PHE A 294 -30.14 -6.60 13.41
CA PHE A 294 -30.25 -5.25 14.02
C PHE A 294 -30.99 -5.17 15.37
N HIS A 295 -31.42 -6.30 15.95
CA HIS A 295 -32.22 -6.34 17.18
C HIS A 295 -31.58 -7.19 18.29
N GLU A 296 -31.09 -8.40 18.03
CA GLU A 296 -30.48 -9.26 19.07
C GLU A 296 -29.36 -10.17 18.54
N GLY A 297 -28.09 -9.83 18.77
CA GLY A 297 -26.93 -10.75 18.64
C GLY A 297 -26.10 -10.62 17.35
N GLU A 298 -24.81 -10.94 17.44
CA GLU A 298 -23.87 -10.94 16.30
C GLU A 298 -23.52 -12.39 15.93
N TYR A 299 -23.60 -12.74 14.65
CA TYR A 299 -23.12 -14.02 14.13
C TYR A 299 -21.95 -13.77 13.20
N SER A 300 -20.78 -14.30 13.56
CA SER A 300 -19.55 -14.20 12.78
C SER A 300 -19.12 -15.57 12.26
N LYS A 301 -18.96 -15.70 10.95
CA LYS A 301 -18.52 -16.91 10.25
C LYS A 301 -17.23 -16.66 9.47
N TYR A 302 -16.19 -17.42 9.77
CA TYR A 302 -14.93 -17.44 9.04
C TYR A 302 -14.86 -18.71 8.21
N SER A 303 -14.68 -18.59 6.89
CA SER A 303 -14.82 -19.70 5.95
C SER A 303 -13.61 -19.82 5.05
N LEU A 304 -13.03 -21.02 4.97
CA LEU A 304 -12.04 -21.38 3.96
C LEU A 304 -12.71 -22.24 2.88
N HIS A 305 -12.76 -21.74 1.66
CA HIS A 305 -13.36 -22.44 0.53
C HIS A 305 -12.29 -22.95 -0.44
N ILE A 306 -12.50 -24.15 -0.95
CA ILE A 306 -11.71 -24.74 -2.04
C ILE A 306 -12.69 -24.99 -3.18
N LEU A 307 -12.62 -24.16 -4.23
CA LEU A 307 -13.67 -24.06 -5.26
C LEU A 307 -13.10 -24.40 -6.64
N PRO A 308 -13.17 -25.68 -7.06
CA PRO A 308 -13.02 -26.04 -8.46
C PRO A 308 -13.99 -25.21 -9.31
N ALA A 309 -13.46 -24.58 -10.36
CA ALA A 309 -14.20 -23.65 -11.19
C ALA A 309 -13.97 -23.94 -12.67
N LEU A 310 -15.08 -23.94 -13.42
CA LEU A 310 -15.12 -24.18 -14.85
C LEU A 310 -15.54 -22.90 -15.58
N LYS A 311 -14.67 -22.41 -16.45
CA LYS A 311 -14.96 -21.31 -17.37
C LYS A 311 -15.76 -21.87 -18.55
N VAL A 312 -17.08 -21.69 -18.49
CA VAL A 312 -18.02 -22.09 -19.54
C VAL A 312 -17.86 -21.18 -20.77
N SER A 313 -17.56 -19.91 -20.53
CA SER A 313 -17.18 -18.92 -21.55
C SER A 313 -16.15 -17.95 -20.99
N GLU A 314 -15.66 -17.00 -21.80
CA GLU A 314 -14.75 -15.94 -21.33
C GLU A 314 -15.36 -15.05 -20.24
N ARG A 315 -16.69 -15.00 -20.13
CA ARG A 315 -17.41 -14.15 -19.18
C ARG A 315 -18.15 -14.90 -18.08
N ILE A 316 -18.27 -16.23 -18.16
CA ILE A 316 -19.06 -17.01 -17.21
C ILE A 316 -18.21 -18.14 -16.66
N GLU A 317 -18.10 -18.15 -15.35
CA GLU A 317 -17.48 -19.20 -14.56
C GLU A 317 -18.51 -19.81 -13.60
N VAL A 318 -18.53 -21.13 -13.52
CA VAL A 318 -19.33 -21.86 -12.53
C VAL A 318 -18.39 -22.54 -11.56
N PHE A 319 -18.69 -22.49 -10.27
CA PHE A 319 -17.88 -23.10 -9.24
C PHE A 319 -18.74 -23.85 -8.23
N ALA A 320 -18.19 -24.93 -7.68
CA ALA A 320 -18.78 -25.65 -6.57
C ALA A 320 -17.67 -26.39 -5.81
N GLY A 321 -17.71 -26.35 -4.48
CA GLY A 321 -16.69 -27.00 -3.68
C GLY A 321 -16.93 -26.95 -2.18
N PRO A 322 -16.12 -27.70 -1.41
CA PRO A 322 -16.23 -27.75 0.05
C PRO A 322 -15.81 -26.43 0.70
N SER A 323 -16.38 -26.18 1.88
CA SER A 323 -16.00 -25.09 2.78
C SER A 323 -15.67 -25.66 4.16
N LEU A 324 -14.65 -25.10 4.81
CA LEU A 324 -14.40 -25.30 6.24
C LEU A 324 -14.77 -24.01 6.96
N ASN A 325 -15.72 -24.10 7.88
CA ASN A 325 -16.32 -22.94 8.52
C ASN A 325 -16.05 -22.97 10.03
N PHE A 326 -15.71 -21.81 10.57
CA PHE A 326 -15.66 -21.54 12.00
C PHE A 326 -16.69 -20.46 12.33
N VAL A 327 -17.54 -20.73 13.32
CA VAL A 327 -18.60 -19.83 13.75
C VAL A 327 -18.37 -19.44 15.20
N ASP A 328 -18.54 -18.16 15.49
CA ASP A 328 -18.67 -17.58 16.83
C ASP A 328 -20.01 -16.84 16.87
N SER A 329 -20.91 -17.25 17.77
CA SER A 329 -22.26 -16.69 17.85
C SER A 329 -22.77 -16.66 19.29
N ASP A 330 -23.52 -15.60 19.60
CA ASP A 330 -24.20 -15.39 20.89
C ASP A 330 -25.70 -15.74 20.83
N MET A 331 -26.20 -16.15 19.66
CA MET A 331 -27.61 -16.45 19.42
C MET A 331 -27.91 -17.94 19.62
N GLN A 332 -28.98 -18.26 20.37
CA GLN A 332 -29.50 -19.63 20.43
C GLN A 332 -30.08 -20.12 19.09
N GLU A 333 -30.52 -19.22 18.20
CA GLU A 333 -31.11 -19.52 16.89
C GLU A 333 -30.11 -20.08 15.86
N GLY A 334 -28.79 -19.88 16.06
CA GLY A 334 -27.76 -20.45 15.18
C GLY A 334 -27.70 -21.98 15.19
N LYS A 335 -28.31 -22.64 16.19
CA LYS A 335 -28.29 -24.10 16.37
C LYS A 335 -29.11 -24.86 15.33
N ASP A 336 -30.19 -24.28 14.82
CA ASP A 336 -31.09 -24.96 13.86
C ASP A 336 -30.63 -24.84 12.39
N LEU A 337 -29.52 -24.12 12.15
CA LEU A 337 -28.89 -24.02 10.85
C LEU A 337 -27.99 -25.21 10.52
N PHE A 338 -27.56 -26.01 11.51
CA PHE A 338 -26.54 -27.06 11.32
C PHE A 338 -26.99 -28.42 11.83
N LYS A 339 -26.76 -29.47 11.03
CA LYS A 339 -27.12 -30.86 11.39
C LYS A 339 -25.96 -31.71 11.90
N ASP A 340 -24.69 -31.39 11.57
CA ASP A 340 -23.53 -32.23 11.92
C ASP A 340 -22.25 -31.41 12.21
N PRO A 341 -22.00 -31.01 13.48
CA PRO A 341 -20.74 -30.39 13.89
C PRO A 341 -19.54 -31.34 13.75
N LEU A 342 -18.38 -30.84 13.32
CA LEU A 342 -17.11 -31.56 13.54
C LEU A 342 -16.64 -31.42 14.99
N TRP A 343 -16.90 -30.27 15.59
CA TRP A 343 -16.56 -29.94 16.97
C TRP A 343 -17.45 -28.80 17.46
N GLU A 344 -18.01 -28.94 18.65
CA GLU A 344 -18.89 -27.97 19.31
C GLU A 344 -18.41 -27.78 20.76
N ASN A 345 -18.31 -26.53 21.20
CA ASN A 345 -18.11 -26.21 22.61
C ASN A 345 -19.04 -25.05 23.00
N GLY A 346 -20.17 -25.38 23.64
CA GLY A 346 -21.09 -24.41 24.20
C GLY A 346 -20.73 -24.11 25.66
N TYR A 347 -20.47 -22.85 25.98
CA TYR A 347 -20.42 -22.42 27.39
C TYR A 347 -21.85 -22.20 27.89
N GLY A 348 -22.10 -22.46 29.17
CA GLY A 348 -23.41 -22.31 29.83
C GLY A 348 -24.02 -20.90 29.81
N ASP A 349 -23.35 -19.94 29.17
CA ASP A 349 -23.72 -18.52 29.11
C ASP A 349 -24.34 -18.09 27.76
N GLY A 350 -24.58 -19.01 26.82
CA GLY A 350 -25.25 -18.72 25.53
C GLY A 350 -24.34 -18.53 24.32
N HIS A 351 -23.02 -18.55 24.51
CA HIS A 351 -22.02 -18.49 23.44
C HIS A 351 -21.80 -19.87 22.79
N LEU A 352 -21.92 -19.95 21.45
CA LEU A 352 -21.68 -21.15 20.64
C LEU A 352 -20.48 -20.96 19.71
N ARG A 353 -19.49 -21.85 19.85
CA ARG A 353 -18.37 -21.97 18.91
C ARG A 353 -18.34 -23.34 18.26
N GLN A 354 -18.30 -23.34 16.93
CA GLN A 354 -18.40 -24.58 16.16
C GLN A 354 -17.53 -24.57 14.91
N TRP A 355 -16.92 -25.72 14.63
CA TRP A 355 -16.34 -26.04 13.33
C TRP A 355 -17.24 -27.00 12.57
N TYR A 356 -17.44 -26.75 11.28
CA TYR A 356 -18.15 -27.68 10.42
C TYR A 356 -17.65 -27.60 8.97
N VAL A 357 -17.93 -28.69 8.23
CA VAL A 357 -17.70 -28.74 6.79
C VAL A 357 -19.01 -28.39 6.10
N GLY A 358 -18.94 -27.47 5.16
CA GLY A 358 -20.04 -27.08 4.31
C GLY A 358 -19.71 -27.29 2.83
N ALA A 359 -20.57 -26.74 1.99
CA ALA A 359 -20.36 -26.71 0.56
C ALA A 359 -20.97 -25.42 0.02
N SER A 360 -20.28 -24.80 -0.94
CA SER A 360 -20.82 -23.66 -1.64
C SER A 360 -20.79 -23.89 -3.15
N ALA A 361 -21.78 -23.30 -3.82
CA ALA A 361 -21.89 -23.33 -5.27
C ALA A 361 -22.35 -21.96 -5.78
N GLY A 362 -21.91 -21.60 -6.97
CA GLY A 362 -22.24 -20.31 -7.53
C GLY A 362 -21.81 -20.11 -8.97
N ILE A 363 -22.23 -18.98 -9.49
CA ILE A 363 -21.90 -18.51 -10.85
C ILE A 363 -21.25 -17.15 -10.72
N GLN A 364 -20.22 -16.94 -11.51
CA GLN A 364 -19.46 -15.71 -11.57
C GLN A 364 -19.42 -15.17 -12.99
N PHE A 365 -19.69 -13.87 -13.11
CA PHE A 365 -19.60 -13.09 -14.33
C PHE A 365 -18.32 -12.25 -14.32
N ILE A 366 -17.43 -12.54 -15.26
CA ILE A 366 -16.16 -11.82 -15.44
C ILE A 366 -16.40 -10.58 -16.32
N LEU A 367 -15.88 -9.43 -15.88
CA LEU A 367 -16.13 -8.09 -16.45
C LEU A 367 -15.10 -7.66 -17.48
#